data_AF-A0A094BDU4-F1
#
_entry.id   AF-A0A094BDU4-F1
#
_cell.length_a   1.000
_cell.length_b   1.000
_cell.length_c   1.000
_cell.angle_alpha   90.00
_cell.angle_beta   90.00
_cell.angle_gamma   90.00
#
_symmetry.space_group_name_H-M   'P 1'
#
loop_
_entity.id
_entity.type
_entity.pdbx_description
1 polymer ?
#
loop_
_entity_poly.entity_id
_entity_poly.type
_entity_poly.pdbx_seq_one_letter_code
_entity_poly.pdbx_strand_id
1 'polypeptide(L)'
;MMNVENDEVSLPEDPEGETKVDKMGHLQGDREYRCRTFTVLGRGQRLYMLSTEPARCVGFRDSYLFFTKHKRLYKIIIDDDEKRDLIDRELIPHSYKGRAIGIVTARSVFREFGAQIIVGGKRVYDDYEVAKARADNVVAGELADPNDVFKAGEPYNKN
;
A
#
# COMPACT_ATOMS: atom_id res chain seq x y z
N MET A 1 22.35 6.57 3.42
CA MET A 1 21.49 5.92 2.41
C MET A 1 20.61 4.94 3.17
N MET A 2 19.28 5.00 3.03
CA MET A 2 18.42 4.01 3.69
C MET A 2 18.64 2.65 3.03
N ASN A 3 18.81 1.59 3.81
CA ASN A 3 19.00 0.24 3.30
C ASN A 3 17.69 -0.26 2.69
N VAL A 4 17.75 -0.84 1.50
CA VAL A 4 16.59 -1.38 0.78
C VAL A 4 16.78 -2.88 0.63
N GLU A 5 15.81 -3.64 1.15
CA GLU A 5 15.82 -5.10 1.13
C GLU A 5 14.44 -5.60 0.68
N ASN A 6 14.42 -6.52 -0.28
CA ASN A 6 13.18 -7.07 -0.85
C ASN A 6 12.20 -5.99 -1.34
N ASP A 7 12.75 -4.97 -2.00
CA ASP A 7 12.02 -3.79 -2.49
C ASP A 7 11.39 -2.89 -1.40
N GLU A 8 11.78 -3.06 -0.14
CA GLU A 8 11.29 -2.28 1.00
C GLU A 8 12.43 -1.51 1.66
N VAL A 9 12.13 -0.32 2.19
CA VAL A 9 13.07 0.35 3.08
C VAL A 9 13.13 -0.44 4.39
N SER A 10 14.34 -0.77 4.83
CA SER A 10 14.57 -1.40 6.13
C SER A 10 14.20 -0.42 7.24
N LEU A 11 13.17 -0.76 8.01
CA LEU A 11 12.57 0.06 9.05
C LEU A 11 12.29 -0.84 10.28
N PRO A 12 12.27 -0.28 11.50
CA PRO A 12 11.87 -1.02 12.69
C PRO A 12 10.47 -1.65 12.51
N GLU A 13 10.29 -2.85 13.06
CA GLU A 13 9.02 -3.57 13.02
C GLU A 13 8.23 -3.32 14.30
N ASP A 14 6.92 -3.14 14.17
CA ASP A 14 5.99 -3.12 15.29
C ASP A 14 5.45 -4.55 15.48
N PRO A 15 5.64 -5.19 16.66
CA PRO A 15 5.21 -6.57 16.86
C PRO A 15 3.72 -6.80 16.63
N GLU A 16 2.85 -5.82 16.96
CA GLU A 16 1.42 -5.93 16.73
C GLU A 16 1.11 -5.68 15.24
N GLY A 17 1.78 -4.73 14.61
CA GLY A 17 1.70 -4.49 13.16
C GLY A 17 2.07 -5.72 12.32
N GLU A 18 3.09 -6.48 12.72
CA GLU A 18 3.51 -7.72 12.06
C GLU A 18 2.48 -8.85 12.12
N THR A 19 1.49 -8.78 13.03
CA THR A 19 0.37 -9.73 13.04
C THR A 19 -0.71 -9.40 12.00
N LYS A 20 -0.67 -8.19 11.42
CA LYS A 20 -1.71 -7.65 10.52
C LYS A 20 -1.35 -7.77 9.05
N VAL A 21 -0.07 -8.00 8.74
CA VAL A 21 0.43 -8.17 7.37
C VAL A 21 1.62 -9.13 7.38
N ASP A 22 1.71 -10.01 6.39
CA ASP A 22 2.89 -10.87 6.24
C ASP A 22 4.05 -10.16 5.52
N LYS A 23 5.20 -10.84 5.39
CA LYS A 23 6.38 -10.30 4.69
C LYS A 23 6.17 -10.10 3.19
N MET A 24 5.12 -10.65 2.58
CA MET A 24 4.78 -10.51 1.15
C MET A 24 3.72 -9.43 0.92
N GLY A 25 3.14 -8.87 1.98
CA GLY A 25 2.11 -7.83 1.90
C GLY A 25 0.68 -8.35 1.90
N HIS A 26 0.44 -9.62 2.24
CA HIS A 26 -0.91 -10.12 2.47
C HIS A 26 -1.40 -9.68 3.85
N LEU A 27 -2.49 -8.92 3.87
CA LEU A 27 -3.18 -8.52 5.09
C LEU A 27 -3.80 -9.75 5.77
N GLN A 28 -3.84 -9.71 7.10
CA GLN A 28 -4.37 -10.77 7.95
C GLN A 28 -5.74 -10.37 8.54
N GLY A 29 -6.58 -11.38 8.78
CA GLY A 29 -7.94 -11.19 9.26
C GLY A 29 -8.89 -10.80 8.12
N ASP A 30 -9.81 -9.88 8.40
CA ASP A 30 -10.81 -9.33 7.49
C ASP A 30 -10.37 -8.01 6.82
N ARG A 31 -9.09 -7.64 6.97
CA ARG A 31 -8.55 -6.40 6.42
C ARG A 31 -8.41 -6.48 4.91
N GLU A 32 -8.83 -5.41 4.25
CA GLU A 32 -8.64 -5.23 2.82
C GLU A 32 -7.98 -3.90 2.49
N TYR A 33 -7.09 -3.91 1.49
CA TYR A 33 -6.55 -2.68 0.93
C TYR A 33 -7.61 -1.91 0.14
N ARG A 34 -7.60 -0.58 0.30
CA ARG A 34 -8.36 0.38 -0.53
C ARG A 34 -7.83 0.44 -1.97
N CYS A 35 -6.56 0.12 -2.18
CA CYS A 35 -5.93 0.07 -3.51
C CYS A 35 -5.86 -1.37 -4.03
N ARG A 36 -5.76 -1.50 -5.36
CA ARG A 36 -5.53 -2.82 -5.96
C ARG A 36 -4.12 -3.29 -5.66
N THR A 37 -3.99 -4.59 -5.44
CA THR A 37 -2.70 -5.26 -5.27
C THR A 37 -2.51 -6.31 -6.34
N PHE A 38 -1.26 -6.54 -6.73
CA PHE A 38 -0.90 -7.54 -7.73
C PHE A 38 0.52 -8.05 -7.53
N THR A 39 0.80 -9.21 -8.08
CA THR A 39 2.15 -9.75 -8.24
C THR A 39 2.76 -9.31 -9.56
N VAL A 40 4.09 -9.21 -9.61
CA VAL A 40 4.85 -8.81 -10.79
C VAL A 40 5.66 -10.00 -11.30
N LEU A 41 5.69 -10.19 -12.62
CA LEU A 41 6.48 -11.23 -13.27
C LEU A 41 7.93 -11.22 -12.77
N GLY A 42 8.46 -12.38 -12.39
CA GLY A 42 9.84 -12.50 -11.91
C GLY A 42 10.09 -12.00 -10.48
N ARG A 43 9.10 -11.44 -9.78
CA ARG A 43 9.24 -10.92 -8.39
C ARG A 43 8.58 -11.79 -7.31
N GLY A 44 8.27 -13.05 -7.65
CA GLY A 44 7.64 -13.99 -6.72
C GLY A 44 6.22 -13.60 -6.34
N GLN A 45 5.85 -13.84 -5.08
CA GLN A 45 4.47 -13.66 -4.58
C GLN A 45 4.26 -12.35 -3.81
N ARG A 46 5.25 -11.45 -3.80
CA ARG A 46 5.10 -10.15 -3.12
C ARG A 46 4.01 -9.33 -3.80
N LEU A 47 3.17 -8.71 -2.99
CA LEU A 47 2.13 -7.80 -3.45
C LEU A 47 2.68 -6.39 -3.63
N TYR A 48 2.35 -5.81 -4.77
CA TYR A 48 2.67 -4.45 -5.17
C TYR A 48 1.39 -3.68 -5.47
N MET A 49 1.49 -2.35 -5.45
CA MET A 49 0.48 -1.42 -5.88
C MET A 49 1.05 -0.53 -6.97
N LEU A 50 0.20 -0.11 -7.92
CA LEU A 50 0.56 0.97 -8.85
C LEU A 50 0.70 2.26 -8.03
N SER A 51 1.86 2.91 -8.01
CA SER A 51 2.16 3.98 -7.03
C SER A 51 1.20 5.18 -7.08
N THR A 52 0.48 5.37 -8.18
CA THR A 52 -0.51 6.46 -8.30
C THR A 52 -1.80 6.19 -7.52
N GLU A 53 -2.14 4.93 -7.25
CA GLU A 53 -3.32 4.55 -6.47
C GLU A 53 -3.18 4.92 -4.99
N PRO A 54 -2.16 4.43 -4.23
CA PRO A 54 -2.02 4.80 -2.83
C PRO A 54 -1.73 6.28 -2.66
N ALA A 55 -1.02 6.91 -3.61
CA ALA A 55 -0.82 8.36 -3.61
C ALA A 55 -2.17 9.10 -3.60
N ARG A 56 -3.07 8.80 -4.54
CA ARG A 56 -4.40 9.43 -4.58
C ARG A 56 -5.25 9.07 -3.37
N CYS A 57 -5.19 7.81 -2.94
CA CYS A 57 -5.93 7.32 -1.77
C CYS A 57 -5.63 8.13 -0.50
N VAL A 58 -4.38 8.60 -0.34
CA VAL A 58 -3.95 9.41 0.82
C VAL A 58 -3.78 10.91 0.48
N GLY A 59 -4.42 11.37 -0.60
CA GLY A 59 -4.54 12.80 -0.91
C GLY A 59 -3.41 13.43 -1.71
N PHE A 60 -2.49 12.64 -2.27
CA PHE A 60 -1.44 13.14 -3.16
C PHE A 60 -1.90 13.21 -4.61
N ARG A 61 -1.56 14.31 -5.27
CA ARG A 61 -1.87 14.55 -6.70
C ARG A 61 -1.17 13.56 -7.63
N ASP A 62 0.06 13.20 -7.31
CA ASP A 62 0.90 12.33 -8.13
C ASP A 62 1.87 11.54 -7.27
N SER A 63 2.46 10.50 -7.87
CA SER A 63 3.42 9.63 -7.20
C SER A 63 4.77 10.32 -6.93
N TYR A 64 5.12 11.40 -7.65
CA TYR A 64 6.40 12.09 -7.44
C TYR A 64 6.41 12.80 -6.08
N LEU A 65 5.36 13.56 -5.76
CA LEU A 65 5.22 14.21 -4.46
C LEU A 65 5.08 13.18 -3.33
N PHE A 66 4.36 12.08 -3.59
CA PHE A 66 4.20 10.98 -2.64
C PHE A 66 5.55 10.41 -2.16
N PHE A 67 6.44 9.99 -3.06
CA PHE A 67 7.78 9.50 -2.68
C PHE A 67 8.73 10.61 -2.21
N THR A 68 8.47 11.86 -2.59
CA THR A 68 9.25 13.00 -2.09
C THR A 68 8.96 13.27 -0.62
N LYS A 69 7.69 13.15 -0.21
CA LYS A 69 7.26 13.35 1.19
C LYS A 69 7.46 12.10 2.06
N HIS A 70 7.28 10.92 1.50
CA HIS A 70 7.37 9.65 2.23
C HIS A 70 8.66 8.90 1.88
N LYS A 71 9.76 9.28 2.53
CA LYS A 71 11.10 8.68 2.31
C LYS A 71 11.22 7.23 2.78
N ARG A 72 10.24 6.76 3.56
CA ARG A 72 10.08 5.38 4.01
C ARG A 72 9.58 4.44 2.90
N LEU A 73 9.17 4.99 1.76
CA LEU A 73 8.70 4.21 0.60
C LEU A 73 9.78 4.15 -0.47
N TYR A 74 9.96 2.95 -1.02
CA TYR A 74 10.86 2.71 -2.15
C TYR A 74 10.06 2.64 -3.46
N LYS A 75 10.43 3.48 -4.43
CA LYS A 75 9.80 3.49 -5.75
C LYS A 75 10.53 2.54 -6.67
N ILE A 76 9.79 1.64 -7.31
CA ILE A 76 10.30 0.75 -8.35
C ILE A 76 9.72 1.22 -9.68
N ILE A 77 10.55 1.27 -10.72
CA ILE A 77 10.09 1.39 -12.09
C ILE A 77 10.20 0.01 -12.70
N ILE A 78 9.07 -0.53 -13.19
CA ILE A 78 9.04 -1.85 -13.83
C ILE A 78 9.59 -1.79 -15.25
N ASP A 79 10.16 -2.90 -15.71
CA ASP A 79 10.63 -3.04 -17.09
C ASP A 79 9.49 -3.30 -18.08
N ASP A 80 9.84 -3.43 -19.37
CA ASP A 80 8.85 -3.61 -20.44
C ASP A 80 8.17 -4.98 -20.41
N ASP A 81 8.84 -6.04 -19.95
CA ASP A 81 8.29 -7.39 -19.87
C ASP A 81 7.33 -7.51 -18.68
N GLU A 82 7.75 -7.01 -17.52
CA GLU A 82 6.90 -6.86 -16.33
C GLU A 82 5.65 -6.03 -16.65
N LYS A 83 5.82 -4.88 -17.31
CA LYS A 83 4.70 -4.01 -17.73
C LYS A 83 3.76 -4.71 -18.71
N ARG A 84 4.31 -5.46 -19.67
CA ARG A 84 3.51 -6.22 -20.64
C ARG A 84 2.68 -7.29 -19.95
N ASP A 85 3.25 -8.05 -19.01
CA ASP A 85 2.52 -9.02 -18.20
C ASP A 85 1.34 -8.37 -17.45
N LEU A 86 1.56 -7.21 -16.84
CA LEU A 86 0.48 -6.48 -16.15
C LEU A 86 -0.63 -6.01 -17.09
N ILE A 87 -0.30 -5.64 -18.34
CA ILE A 87 -1.30 -5.27 -19.36
C ILE A 87 -2.06 -6.52 -19.82
N ASP A 88 -1.35 -7.61 -20.12
CA ASP A 88 -1.92 -8.85 -20.64
C ASP A 88 -2.84 -9.52 -19.59
N ARG A 89 -2.56 -9.32 -18.30
CA ARG A 89 -3.42 -9.72 -17.16
C ARG A 89 -4.50 -8.71 -16.81
N GLU A 90 -4.67 -7.65 -17.61
CA GLU A 90 -5.66 -6.57 -17.44
C GLU A 90 -5.55 -5.82 -16.10
N LEU A 91 -4.40 -5.87 -15.43
CA LEU A 91 -4.15 -5.19 -14.16
C LEU A 91 -3.89 -3.69 -14.36
N ILE A 92 -3.31 -3.32 -15.51
CA ILE A 92 -3.15 -1.93 -15.93
C ILE A 92 -3.61 -1.75 -17.39
N PRO A 93 -4.04 -0.54 -17.79
CA PRO A 93 -4.58 -0.31 -19.13
C PRO A 93 -3.51 -0.39 -20.23
N HIS A 94 -3.89 -0.83 -21.44
CA HIS A 94 -2.98 -0.85 -22.60
C HIS A 94 -2.36 0.52 -22.93
N SER A 95 -3.07 1.62 -22.62
CA SER A 95 -2.58 2.98 -22.82
C SER A 95 -1.31 3.32 -22.01
N TYR A 96 -0.94 2.47 -21.04
CA TYR A 96 0.24 2.64 -20.20
C TYR A 96 1.52 2.12 -20.86
N LYS A 97 1.43 1.39 -21.99
CA LYS A 97 2.57 0.79 -22.70
C LYS A 97 3.71 1.78 -22.97
N GLY A 98 3.39 3.01 -23.38
CA GLY A 98 4.37 4.07 -23.68
C GLY A 98 4.82 4.91 -22.48
N ARG A 99 4.46 4.55 -21.24
CA ARG A 99 4.76 5.33 -20.04
C ARG A 99 5.67 4.53 -19.10
N ALA A 100 6.51 5.25 -18.36
CA ALA A 100 7.23 4.68 -17.22
C ALA A 100 6.23 4.41 -16.09
N ILE A 101 6.16 3.16 -15.62
CA ILE A 101 5.21 2.73 -14.60
C ILE A 101 5.95 2.52 -13.28
N GLY A 102 5.47 3.23 -12.25
CA GLY A 102 5.99 3.12 -10.89
C GLY A 102 5.11 2.23 -10.03
N ILE A 103 5.73 1.34 -9.27
CA ILE A 103 5.07 0.51 -8.25
C ILE A 103 5.76 0.64 -6.89
N VAL A 104 5.09 0.15 -5.84
CA VAL A 104 5.56 0.10 -4.45
C VAL A 104 5.00 -1.14 -3.77
N THR A 105 5.71 -1.74 -2.81
CA THR A 105 5.20 -2.93 -2.09
C THR A 105 3.97 -2.56 -1.25
N ALA A 106 2.96 -3.42 -1.26
CA ALA A 106 1.72 -3.21 -0.51
C ALA A 106 2.00 -3.11 1.01
N ARG A 107 2.92 -3.94 1.51
CA ARG A 107 3.39 -3.89 2.90
C ARG A 107 4.02 -2.54 3.24
N SER A 108 4.88 -1.97 2.39
CA SER A 108 5.48 -0.66 2.67
C SER A 108 4.42 0.44 2.79
N VAL A 109 3.40 0.42 1.93
CA VAL A 109 2.27 1.36 2.01
C VAL A 109 1.51 1.17 3.33
N PHE A 110 1.24 -0.07 3.74
CA PHE A 110 0.59 -0.35 5.02
C PHE A 110 1.42 0.10 6.22
N ARG A 111 2.74 -0.13 6.19
CA ARG A 111 3.66 0.30 7.26
C ARG A 111 3.72 1.81 7.40
N GLU A 112 3.54 2.54 6.30
CA GLU A 112 3.57 4.00 6.27
C GLU A 112 2.22 4.63 6.69
N PHE A 113 1.10 4.07 6.22
CA PHE A 113 -0.21 4.71 6.34
C PHE A 113 -1.19 3.99 7.27
N GLY A 114 -0.87 2.76 7.70
CA GLY A 114 -1.68 1.98 8.62
C GLY A 114 -3.14 1.89 8.18
N ALA A 115 -4.04 2.30 9.07
CA ALA A 115 -5.48 2.23 8.85
C ALA A 115 -5.96 3.07 7.66
N GLN A 116 -5.22 4.09 7.21
CA GLN A 116 -5.65 4.96 6.08
C GLN A 116 -5.72 4.23 4.73
N ILE A 117 -4.96 3.14 4.57
CA ILE A 117 -4.97 2.33 3.33
C ILE A 117 -5.88 1.09 3.45
N ILE A 118 -6.55 0.92 4.59
CA ILE A 118 -7.46 -0.20 4.87
C ILE A 118 -8.90 0.27 4.68
N VAL A 119 -9.72 -0.55 4.02
CA VAL A 119 -11.16 -0.29 3.85
C VAL A 119 -11.82 -0.23 5.22
N GLY A 120 -12.47 0.89 5.53
CA GLY A 120 -13.08 1.12 6.84
C GLY A 120 -12.08 1.15 8.00
N GLY A 121 -10.80 1.41 7.71
CA GLY A 121 -9.72 1.24 8.67
C GLY A 121 -9.90 2.10 9.92
N LYS A 122 -9.71 1.46 11.08
CA LYS A 122 -9.83 2.10 12.39
C LYS A 122 -8.46 2.34 13.00
N ARG A 123 -8.24 3.54 13.52
CA ARG A 123 -7.00 3.94 14.19
C ARG A 123 -6.68 3.01 15.35
N VAL A 124 -5.38 2.76 15.55
CA VAL A 124 -4.80 1.78 16.50
C VAL A 124 -5.11 0.32 16.13
N TYR A 125 -6.35 -0.05 15.80
CA TYR A 125 -6.73 -1.42 15.48
C TYR A 125 -6.19 -1.89 14.12
N ASP A 126 -6.17 -1.01 13.13
CA ASP A 126 -5.70 -1.31 11.77
C ASP A 126 -4.42 -0.57 11.41
N ASP A 127 -3.85 0.20 12.35
CA ASP A 127 -2.53 0.79 12.17
C ASP A 127 -1.43 -0.28 12.27
N TYR A 128 -0.37 -0.12 11.47
CA TYR A 128 0.84 -0.92 11.61
C TYR A 128 1.68 -0.45 12.81
N GLU A 129 1.97 0.86 12.92
CA GLU A 129 2.74 1.43 14.04
C GLU A 129 1.87 1.64 15.29
N VAL A 130 1.38 0.55 15.90
CA VAL A 130 0.45 0.60 17.04
C VAL A 130 1.09 1.24 18.26
N ALA A 131 2.33 0.88 18.58
CA ALA A 131 3.03 1.42 19.76
C ALA A 131 3.18 2.94 19.67
N LYS A 132 3.50 3.44 18.47
CA LYS A 132 3.58 4.88 18.19
C LYS A 132 2.21 5.55 18.25
N ALA A 133 1.17 4.97 17.65
CA ALA A 133 -0.18 5.51 17.72
C ALA A 133 -0.67 5.65 19.17
N ARG A 134 -0.36 4.67 20.04
CA ARG A 134 -0.64 4.75 21.48
C ARG A 134 0.16 5.85 22.18
N ALA A 135 1.46 5.96 21.88
CA ALA A 135 2.31 7.01 22.44
C ALA A 135 1.86 8.43 22.04
N ASP A 136 1.34 8.58 20.82
CA ASP A 136 0.80 9.83 20.29
C ASP A 136 -0.63 10.11 20.77
N ASN A 137 -1.20 9.29 21.66
CA ASN A 137 -2.57 9.38 22.19
C ASN A 137 -3.65 9.40 21.10
N VAL A 138 -3.44 8.65 20.01
CA VAL A 138 -4.45 8.46 18.97
C VAL A 138 -5.66 7.73 19.57
N VAL A 139 -6.86 8.26 19.34
CA VAL A 139 -8.11 7.65 19.81
C VAL A 139 -8.35 6.34 19.07
N ALA A 140 -8.35 5.23 19.79
CA ALA A 140 -8.54 3.91 19.22
C ALA A 140 -9.98 3.73 18.69
N GLY A 141 -10.10 3.11 17.52
CA GLY A 141 -11.42 2.78 16.93
C GLY A 141 -12.04 3.85 16.05
N GLU A 142 -11.50 5.08 16.04
CA GLU A 142 -11.95 6.11 15.10
C GLU A 142 -11.59 5.75 13.66
N LEU A 143 -12.43 6.16 12.71
CA LEU A 143 -12.15 5.99 11.28
C LEU A 143 -10.92 6.81 10.88
N ALA A 144 -10.00 6.17 10.17
CA ALA A 144 -8.76 6.82 9.74
C ALA A 144 -8.98 7.84 8.62
N ASP A 145 -9.95 7.58 7.75
CA ASP A 145 -10.43 8.50 6.71
C ASP A 145 -11.96 8.61 6.81
N PRO A 146 -12.52 9.74 7.27
CA PRO A 146 -13.96 9.94 7.37
C PRO A 146 -14.69 9.86 6.03
N ASN A 147 -13.98 10.00 4.90
CA ASN A 147 -14.55 9.91 3.56
C ASN A 147 -14.44 8.50 2.96
N ASP A 148 -13.94 7.52 3.72
CA ASP A 148 -13.89 6.13 3.27
C ASP A 148 -15.28 5.49 3.32
N VAL A 149 -16.06 5.76 2.28
CA VAL A 149 -17.42 5.23 2.13
C VAL A 149 -17.33 3.78 1.68
N PHE A 150 -17.62 2.85 2.60
CA PHE A 150 -17.78 1.43 2.31
C PHE A 150 -19.10 0.92 2.85
N LYS A 151 -19.62 -0.15 2.22
CA LYS A 151 -20.79 -0.87 2.71
C LYS A 151 -20.39 -2.31 2.97
N ALA A 152 -20.70 -2.80 4.16
CA ALA A 152 -20.45 -4.19 4.51
C ALA A 152 -21.20 -5.12 3.54
N GLY A 153 -20.47 -6.05 2.92
CA GLY A 153 -21.02 -7.03 1.99
C GLY A 153 -21.11 -6.60 0.53
N GLU A 154 -20.80 -5.34 0.19
CA GLU A 154 -20.66 -4.90 -1.21
C GLU A 154 -19.17 -4.83 -1.59
N PRO A 155 -18.80 -5.15 -2.84
CA PRO A 155 -17.43 -4.94 -3.32
C PRO A 155 -17.00 -3.49 -3.14
N TYR A 156 -15.85 -3.28 -2.48
CA TYR A 156 -15.28 -1.95 -2.33
C TYR A 156 -14.81 -1.42 -3.68
N ASN A 157 -15.19 -0.19 -4.03
CA ASN A 157 -14.71 0.43 -5.25
C ASN A 157 -13.25 0.89 -5.07
N LYS A 158 -12.31 0.09 -5.57
CA LYS A 158 -10.87 0.39 -5.55
C LYS A 158 -10.43 1.36 -6.66
N ASN A 159 -11.37 1.99 -7.40
CA ASN A 159 -11.13 2.89 -8.55
C ASN A 159 -11.95 4.18 -8.52
#